data_AF-A0A7U8K7A0-F1
#
_entry.id   AF-A0A7U8K7A0-F1
#
_cell.length_a   1.000
_cell.length_b   1.000
_cell.length_c   1.000
_cell.angle_alpha   90.00
_cell.angle_beta   90.00
_cell.angle_gamma   90.00
#
_symmetry.space_group_name_H-M   'P 1'
#
loop_
_entity.id
_entity.type
_entity.pdbx_description
1 polymer ?
#
loop_
_entity_poly.entity_id
_entity_poly.type
_entity_poly.pdbx_seq_one_letter_code
_entity_poly.pdbx_strand_id
1 'polypeptide(L)'
;MKAVREHRDITLDVDVLMRLSAVLGIHQALGVLYPGEAAGRKWLHTPNGASLFGGQPPLQLVASGTQDGLMAVRRFLDAARGGLYMEPNALDRAFHPYHDEDVVFS
;
A
#
# COMPACT_ATOMS: atom_id res chain seq x y z
N MET A 1 21.73 21.28 -5.89
CA MET A 1 20.79 21.47 -4.76
C MET A 1 20.74 22.92 -4.24
N LYS A 2 20.80 23.95 -5.11
CA LYS A 2 20.84 25.37 -4.67
C LYS A 2 19.59 26.19 -5.06
N ALA A 3 18.73 25.65 -5.94
CA ALA A 3 17.58 26.37 -6.50
C ALA A 3 16.26 26.21 -5.73
N VAL A 4 16.19 25.33 -4.72
CA VAL A 4 14.94 25.08 -3.95
C VAL A 4 14.65 26.22 -2.95
N ARG A 5 15.62 27.11 -2.69
CA ARG A 5 15.53 28.16 -1.66
C ARG A 5 14.91 29.49 -2.13
N GLU A 6 14.53 29.63 -3.39
CA GLU A 6 14.17 30.94 -3.98
C GLU A 6 12.68 31.14 -4.31
N HIS A 7 11.75 30.24 -3.94
CA HIS A 7 10.32 30.34 -4.34
C HIS A 7 10.13 30.59 -5.84
N ARG A 8 11.05 30.10 -6.68
CA ARG A 8 10.85 30.11 -8.14
C ARG A 8 9.95 28.96 -8.53
N ASP A 9 9.09 29.16 -9.52
CA ASP A 9 8.30 28.09 -10.11
C ASP A 9 9.24 27.01 -10.69
N ILE A 10 9.25 25.85 -10.04
CA ILE A 10 9.96 24.67 -10.52
C ILE A 10 8.93 23.88 -11.33
N THR A 11 9.08 23.88 -12.66
CA THR A 11 8.32 22.97 -13.51
C THR A 11 8.98 21.59 -13.42
N LEU A 12 8.26 20.64 -12.82
CA LEU A 12 8.70 19.25 -12.74
C LEU A 12 8.31 18.51 -14.03
N ASP A 13 9.17 17.60 -14.46
CA ASP A 13 8.85 16.68 -15.55
C ASP A 13 7.66 15.79 -15.17
N VAL A 14 6.87 15.37 -16.17
CA VAL A 14 5.70 14.51 -15.96
C VAL A 14 6.08 13.21 -15.27
N ASP A 15 7.22 12.60 -15.60
CA ASP A 15 7.69 11.37 -14.93
C ASP A 15 7.92 11.61 -13.44
N VAL A 16 8.53 12.74 -13.09
CA VAL A 16 8.80 13.14 -11.70
C VAL A 16 7.49 13.38 -10.95
N LEU A 17 6.54 14.09 -11.56
CA LEU A 17 5.21 14.30 -11.00
C LEU A 17 4.47 12.99 -10.77
N MET A 18 4.55 12.05 -11.72
CA MET A 18 3.94 10.73 -11.61
C MET A 18 4.54 9.92 -10.47
N ARG A 19 5.87 9.90 -10.33
CA ARG A 19 6.56 9.21 -9.23
C ARG A 19 6.23 9.82 -7.88
N LEU A 20 6.23 11.15 -7.78
CA LEU A 20 5.83 11.84 -6.54
C LEU A 20 4.37 11.53 -6.18
N SER A 21 3.47 11.61 -7.16
CA SER A 21 2.06 11.24 -6.98
C SER A 21 1.91 9.78 -6.52
N ALA A 22 2.71 8.86 -7.08
CA ALA A 22 2.68 7.46 -6.70
C ALA A 22 3.12 7.25 -5.24
N VAL A 23 4.24 7.83 -4.83
CA VAL A 23 4.76 7.74 -3.45
C VAL A 23 3.78 8.34 -2.45
N LEU A 24 3.24 9.51 -2.73
CA LEU A 24 2.25 10.16 -1.86
C LEU A 24 0.94 9.35 -1.77
N GLY A 25 0.50 8.77 -2.89
CA GLY A 25 -0.67 7.89 -2.93
C GLY A 25 -0.48 6.63 -2.08
N ILE A 26 0.69 6.00 -2.14
CA ILE A 26 1.05 4.86 -1.30
C ILE A 26 0.99 5.25 0.18
N HIS A 27 1.63 6.38 0.55
CA HIS A 27 1.62 6.85 1.93
C HIS A 27 0.20 7.13 2.45
N GLN A 28 -0.62 7.82 1.66
CA GLN A 28 -2.00 8.10 2.03
C GLN A 28 -2.82 6.82 2.20
N ALA A 29 -2.71 5.87 1.26
CA ALA A 29 -3.46 4.62 1.34
C ALA A 29 -3.06 3.78 2.57
N LEU A 30 -1.78 3.77 2.94
CA LEU A 30 -1.33 3.13 4.19
C LEU A 30 -1.92 3.80 5.43
N GLY A 31 -2.03 5.14 5.43
CA GLY A 31 -2.65 5.88 6.52
C GLY A 31 -4.15 5.58 6.69
N VAL A 32 -4.84 5.20 5.62
CA VAL A 32 -6.24 4.74 5.67
C VAL A 32 -6.34 3.29 6.15
N LEU A 33 -5.44 2.43 5.67
CA LEU A 33 -5.54 0.98 5.89
C LEU A 33 -5.02 0.50 7.25
N TYR A 34 -4.15 1.26 7.91
CA TYR A 34 -3.47 0.83 9.13
C TYR A 34 -3.69 1.78 10.29
N PRO A 35 -3.79 1.25 11.54
CA PRO A 35 -3.85 2.08 12.73
C PRO A 35 -2.47 2.68 13.02
N GLY A 36 -2.24 3.87 12.46
CA GLY A 36 -1.02 4.65 12.66
C GLY A 36 0.15 4.27 11.74
N GLU A 37 1.09 5.21 11.63
CA GLU A 37 2.19 5.15 10.66
C GLU A 37 3.12 3.94 10.88
N ALA A 38 3.35 3.55 12.14
CA ALA A 38 4.24 2.43 12.48
C ALA A 38 3.73 1.10 11.91
N ALA A 39 2.41 0.88 11.92
CA ALA A 39 1.80 -0.33 11.37
C ALA A 39 1.92 -0.38 9.84
N GLY A 40 1.64 0.74 9.15
CA GLY A 40 1.82 0.85 7.70
C GLY A 40 3.27 0.66 7.26
N ARG A 41 4.22 1.25 8.00
CA ARG A 41 5.66 1.01 7.79
C ARG A 41 6.04 -0.45 8.02
N LYS A 42 5.57 -1.07 9.11
CA LYS A 42 5.82 -2.49 9.37
C LYS A 42 5.33 -3.36 8.21
N TRP A 43 4.15 -3.06 7.66
CA TRP A 43 3.63 -3.79 6.49
C TRP A 43 4.56 -3.69 5.27
N LEU A 44 5.09 -2.51 4.96
CA LEU A 44 6.03 -2.33 3.84
C LEU A 44 7.28 -3.22 3.96
N HIS A 45 7.73 -3.49 5.19
CA HIS A 45 8.92 -4.31 5.46
C HIS A 45 8.61 -5.81 5.67
N THR A 46 7.33 -6.19 5.77
CA THR A 46 6.94 -7.57 6.04
C THR A 46 6.72 -8.32 4.73
N PRO A 47 7.25 -9.55 4.57
CA PRO A 47 6.90 -10.44 3.47
C PRO A 47 5.40 -10.48 3.22
N ASN A 48 4.97 -10.22 1.99
CA ASN A 48 3.57 -10.21 1.63
C ASN A 48 3.27 -11.35 0.65
N GLY A 49 2.30 -12.19 1.01
CA GLY A 49 1.90 -13.36 0.22
C GLY A 49 1.17 -13.05 -1.08
N ALA A 50 0.77 -11.79 -1.29
CA ALA A 50 0.08 -11.39 -2.50
C ALA A 50 0.87 -11.75 -3.75
N SER A 51 0.17 -12.22 -4.79
CA SER A 51 0.79 -12.62 -6.05
C SER A 51 1.67 -11.52 -6.65
N LEU A 52 1.31 -10.25 -6.42
CA LEU A 52 2.09 -9.08 -6.85
C LEU A 52 3.50 -9.02 -6.23
N PHE A 53 3.64 -9.44 -4.97
CA PHE A 53 4.90 -9.34 -4.23
C PHE A 53 5.69 -10.64 -4.21
N GLY A 54 5.09 -11.77 -4.58
CA GLY A 54 5.78 -13.06 -4.65
C GLY A 54 6.42 -13.48 -3.32
N GLY A 55 5.79 -13.15 -2.19
CA GLY A 55 6.33 -13.43 -0.85
C GLY A 55 7.41 -12.45 -0.39
N GLN A 56 7.73 -11.42 -1.17
CA GLN A 56 8.71 -10.40 -0.76
C GLN A 56 8.03 -9.21 -0.05
N PRO A 57 8.80 -8.39 0.68
CA PRO A 57 8.28 -7.15 1.23
C PRO A 57 7.84 -6.17 0.14
N PRO A 58 6.67 -5.52 0.26
CA PRO A 58 6.21 -4.51 -0.70
C PRO A 58 7.22 -3.40 -0.98
N LEU A 59 8.06 -3.06 0.02
CA LEU A 59 9.11 -2.06 -0.13
C LEU A 59 10.11 -2.39 -1.23
N GLN A 60 10.39 -3.67 -1.49
CA GLN A 60 11.32 -4.07 -2.56
C GLN A 60 10.82 -3.63 -3.93
N LEU A 61 9.50 -3.73 -4.17
CA LEU A 61 8.89 -3.31 -5.42
C LEU A 61 8.81 -1.77 -5.53
N VAL A 62 8.46 -1.09 -4.43
CA VAL A 62 8.47 0.38 -4.33
C VAL A 62 9.87 0.95 -4.61
N ALA A 63 10.92 0.29 -4.12
CA ALA A 63 12.31 0.72 -4.26
C ALA A 63 13.04 0.12 -5.49
N SER A 64 12.32 -0.58 -6.38
CA SER A 64 12.90 -1.22 -7.58
C SER A 64 13.45 -0.22 -8.61
N GLY A 65 13.16 1.07 -8.45
CA GLY A 65 13.53 2.14 -9.38
C GLY A 65 12.58 2.28 -10.58
N THR A 66 11.69 1.31 -10.80
CA THR A 66 10.74 1.32 -11.91
C THR A 66 9.47 2.12 -11.58
N GLN A 67 8.95 2.87 -12.56
CA GLN A 67 7.65 3.55 -12.44
C GLN A 67 6.53 2.52 -12.27
N ASP A 68 6.60 1.40 -12.99
CA ASP A 68 5.59 0.35 -12.95
C ASP A 68 5.50 -0.32 -11.57
N GLY A 69 6.64 -0.58 -10.92
CA GLY A 69 6.67 -1.12 -9.57
C GLY A 69 5.95 -0.21 -8.58
N LEU A 70 6.27 1.09 -8.60
CA LEU A 70 5.59 2.11 -7.79
C LEU A 70 4.08 2.14 -8.06
N MET A 71 3.68 2.18 -9.34
CA MET A 71 2.28 2.26 -9.72
C MET A 71 1.50 0.98 -9.39
N ALA A 72 2.13 -0.19 -9.47
CA ALA A 72 1.51 -1.46 -9.10
C ALA A 72 1.19 -1.50 -7.60
N VAL A 73 2.14 -1.09 -6.74
CA VAL A 73 1.89 -1.02 -5.28
C VAL A 73 0.80 0.00 -4.95
N ARG A 74 0.81 1.16 -5.61
CA ARG A 74 -0.26 2.15 -5.46
C ARG A 74 -1.63 1.57 -5.79
N ARG A 75 -1.78 0.95 -6.96
CA ARG A 75 -3.05 0.36 -7.41
C ARG A 75 -3.52 -0.76 -6.47
N PHE A 76 -2.60 -1.57 -5.97
CA PHE A 76 -2.88 -2.60 -4.98
C PHE A 76 -3.48 -2.00 -3.69
N LEU A 77 -2.84 -0.97 -3.13
CA LEU A 77 -3.34 -0.30 -1.92
C LEU A 77 -4.64 0.45 -2.18
N ASP A 78 -4.80 1.03 -3.38
CA ASP A 78 -6.02 1.70 -3.81
C ASP A 78 -7.21 0.74 -3.90
N ALA A 79 -6.99 -0.48 -4.38
CA ALA A 79 -7.99 -1.54 -4.37
C ALA A 79 -8.33 -2.01 -2.93
N ALA A 80 -7.32 -2.18 -2.08
CA ALA A 80 -7.50 -2.58 -0.70
C ALA A 80 -8.34 -1.55 0.09
N ARG A 81 -8.04 -0.24 -0.03
CA ARG A 81 -8.85 0.80 0.62
C ARG A 81 -10.26 0.92 0.04
N GLY A 82 -10.48 0.47 -1.20
CA GLY A 82 -11.79 0.38 -1.84
C GLY A 82 -12.59 -0.87 -1.48
N GLY A 83 -12.07 -1.73 -0.59
CA GLY A 83 -12.72 -2.99 -0.21
C GLY A 83 -12.65 -4.10 -1.26
N LEU A 84 -11.91 -3.89 -2.35
CA LEU A 84 -11.80 -4.84 -3.46
C LEU A 84 -10.69 -5.88 -3.25
N TYR A 85 -9.85 -5.71 -2.22
CA TYR A 85 -8.73 -6.61 -2.01
C TYR A 85 -8.45 -6.88 -0.53
N MET A 86 -8.79 -8.08 -0.09
CA MET A 86 -7.95 -8.88 0.80
C MET A 86 -7.76 -10.23 0.10
N GLU A 87 -6.53 -10.57 -0.27
CA GLU A 87 -6.23 -11.98 -0.54
C GLU A 87 -6.58 -12.79 0.72
N PRO A 88 -7.16 -14.01 0.59
CA PRO A 88 -7.58 -14.83 1.72
C PRO A 88 -6.49 -14.88 2.79
N ASN A 89 -6.70 -14.15 3.88
CA ASN A 89 -5.79 -14.17 5.00
C ASN A 89 -5.96 -15.52 5.74
N ALA A 90 -5.18 -15.75 6.79
CA ALA A 90 -5.29 -17.01 7.53
C ALA A 90 -6.70 -17.26 8.08
N LEU A 91 -7.47 -16.20 8.36
CA LEU A 91 -8.87 -16.29 8.82
C LEU A 91 -9.79 -16.76 7.70
N ASP A 92 -9.59 -16.27 6.47
CA ASP A 92 -10.38 -16.71 5.31
C ASP A 92 -10.10 -18.18 4.95
N ARG A 93 -8.88 -18.66 5.21
CA ARG A 93 -8.50 -20.07 5.03
C ARG A 93 -9.01 -21.00 6.14
N ALA A 94 -9.16 -20.47 7.35
CA ALA A 94 -9.74 -21.18 8.50
C ALA A 94 -11.24 -20.91 8.63
N PHE A 95 -11.89 -20.40 7.57
CA PHE A 95 -13.31 -20.13 7.60
C PHE A 95 -14.09 -21.43 7.85
N HIS A 96 -14.87 -21.41 8.92
CA HIS A 96 -15.91 -22.39 9.18
C HIS A 96 -17.25 -21.65 9.17
N PRO A 97 -18.31 -22.22 8.58
CA PRO A 97 -19.64 -21.61 8.63
C PRO A 97 -20.02 -21.28 10.07
N TYR A 98 -20.44 -20.05 10.33
CA TYR A 98 -20.93 -19.65 11.65
C TYR A 98 -22.12 -20.53 12.04
N HIS A 99 -22.10 -21.00 13.29
CA HIS A 99 -23.23 -21.68 13.89
C HIS A 99 -24.02 -20.70 14.76
N ASP A 100 -25.28 -21.03 15.05
CA ASP A 100 -26.17 -20.20 15.88
C ASP A 100 -25.57 -19.89 17.26
N GLU A 101 -24.65 -20.73 17.75
CA GLU A 101 -23.93 -20.58 19.01
C GLU A 101 -22.83 -19.51 19.01
N ASP A 102 -22.32 -19.10 17.84
CA ASP A 102 -21.28 -18.08 17.71
C ASP A 102 -21.83 -16.64 17.80
N VAL A 103 -23.16 -16.49 17.73
CA VAL A 103 -23.81 -15.18 17.67
C VAL A 103 -24.19 -14.70 19.09
N VAL A 104 -23.32 -13.89 19.68
CA VAL A 104 -23.58 -13.23 20.97
C VAL A 104 -24.18 -11.84 20.72
N PHE A 105 -25.45 -11.67 21.09
CA PHE A 105 -26.07 -10.34 21.17
C PHE A 105 -25.78 -9.74 22.56
N SER A 106 -25.17 -8.55 22.58
CA SER A 106 -24.95 -7.75 23.79
C SER A 106 -26.05 -6.72 23.98
#